data_AF-A0AAD6USR6-F1
#
_entry.id   AF-A0AAD6USR6-F1
#
_cell.length_a   1.000
_cell.length_b   1.000
_cell.length_c   1.000
_cell.angle_alpha   90.00
_cell.angle_beta   90.00
_cell.angle_gamma   90.00
#
_symmetry.space_group_name_H-M   'P 1'
#
loop_
_entity.id
_entity.type
_entity.pdbx_description
1 polymer ?
#
loop_
_entity_poly.entity_id
_entity_poly.type
_entity_poly.pdbx_seq_one_letter_code
_entity_poly.pdbx_strand_id
1 'polypeptide(L)'
;FTQSPRLLSPNLIALRSRLRSTRVEKIFALKCASHHYSTYRDASSPALIQRDSMDNEPDENILAIFQWILAGTGRDIPREVCAEETARQSAGSGSCGIAALNFIESEIDEEVARWTDSASHLFRRRALRDLVVFH
;
A
#
# COMPACT_ATOMS: atom_id res chain seq x y z
N PHE A 1 -9.80 -16.77 -7.92
CA PHE A 1 -11.08 -16.06 -7.65
C PHE A 1 -12.06 -16.25 -8.82
N THR A 2 -12.98 -17.22 -8.74
CA THR A 2 -13.83 -17.68 -9.88
C THR A 2 -15.34 -17.63 -9.62
N GLN A 3 -15.83 -16.84 -8.64
CA GLN A 3 -17.27 -16.68 -8.44
C GLN A 3 -17.89 -15.72 -9.46
N SER A 4 -18.91 -16.22 -10.17
CA SER A 4 -19.84 -15.45 -11.01
C SER A 4 -21.27 -15.68 -10.50
N PRO A 5 -22.08 -14.64 -10.26
CA PRO A 5 -21.71 -13.22 -10.36
C PRO A 5 -20.74 -12.80 -9.25
N ARG A 6 -19.86 -11.85 -9.58
CA ARG A 6 -18.95 -11.23 -8.61
C ARG A 6 -19.77 -10.41 -7.61
N LEU A 7 -19.91 -10.88 -6.37
CA LEU A 7 -20.55 -10.10 -5.31
C LEU A 7 -19.58 -9.01 -4.84
N LEU A 8 -19.86 -7.76 -5.20
CA LEU A 8 -19.07 -6.60 -4.78
C LEU A 8 -19.66 -6.03 -3.49
N SER A 9 -18.81 -5.77 -2.49
CA SER A 9 -19.24 -5.02 -1.30
C SER A 9 -19.58 -3.56 -1.68
N PRO A 10 -20.44 -2.87 -0.90
CA PRO A 10 -20.73 -1.46 -1.13
C PRO A 10 -19.48 -0.58 -1.23
N ASN A 11 -18.47 -0.85 -0.38
CA ASN A 11 -17.19 -0.13 -0.38
C ASN A 11 -16.43 -0.31 -1.70
N LEU A 12 -16.43 -1.52 -2.26
CA LEU A 12 -15.76 -1.79 -3.53
C LEU A 12 -16.50 -1.17 -4.70
N ILE A 13 -17.84 -1.15 -4.68
CA ILE A 13 -18.65 -0.43 -5.68
C ILE A 13 -18.32 1.06 -5.64
N ALA A 14 -18.29 1.66 -4.44
CA ALA A 14 -17.96 3.07 -4.26
C ALA A 14 -16.53 3.40 -4.73
N LEU A 15 -15.54 2.58 -4.35
CA LEU A 15 -14.17 2.71 -4.82
C LEU A 15 -14.09 2.67 -6.35
N ARG A 16 -14.71 1.68 -6.99
CA ARG A 16 -14.71 1.54 -8.44
C ARG A 16 -15.40 2.71 -9.15
N SER A 17 -16.48 3.23 -8.57
CA SER A 17 -17.15 4.42 -9.08
C SER A 17 -16.23 5.63 -9.02
N ARG A 18 -15.53 5.85 -7.89
CA ARG A 18 -14.54 6.93 -7.73
C ARG A 18 -13.36 6.79 -8.70
N LEU A 19 -12.84 5.58 -8.89
CA LEU A 19 -11.74 5.33 -9.84
C LEU A 19 -12.13 5.64 -11.30
N ARG A 20 -13.43 5.57 -11.64
CA ARG A 20 -13.94 5.93 -12.97
C ARG A 20 -14.22 7.41 -13.13
N SER A 21 -14.66 8.08 -12.07
CA SER A 21 -15.13 9.48 -12.12
C SER A 21 -14.07 10.50 -11.75
N THR A 22 -12.96 10.07 -11.13
CA THR A 22 -11.90 10.97 -10.67
C THR A 22 -10.55 10.58 -11.29
N ARG A 23 -9.75 11.59 -11.60
CA ARG A 23 -8.35 11.38 -12.00
C ARG A 23 -7.54 11.02 -10.75
N VAL A 24 -7.31 9.73 -10.54
CA VAL A 24 -6.45 9.21 -9.48
C VAL A 24 -5.04 9.04 -10.03
N GLU A 25 -4.06 9.71 -9.44
CA GLU A 25 -2.67 9.65 -9.89
C GLU A 25 -1.95 8.40 -9.37
N LYS A 26 -2.12 8.09 -8.08
CA LYS A 26 -1.52 6.93 -7.42
C LYS A 26 -2.55 6.24 -6.52
N ILE A 27 -2.42 4.93 -6.41
CA ILE A 27 -3.18 4.04 -5.53
C ILE A 27 -2.17 3.32 -4.66
N PHE A 28 -2.35 3.48 -3.34
CA PHE A 28 -1.63 2.71 -2.34
C PHE A 28 -2.59 1.75 -1.66
N ALA A 29 -2.16 0.53 -1.40
CA ALA A 29 -2.85 -0.42 -0.55
C ALA A 29 -1.94 -0.89 0.57
N LEU A 30 -2.47 -0.88 1.79
CA LEU A 30 -1.83 -1.47 2.95
C LEU A 30 -2.40 -2.86 3.17
N LYS A 31 -1.52 -3.85 3.24
CA LYS A 31 -1.87 -5.19 3.69
C LYS A 31 -1.51 -5.30 5.16
N CYS A 32 -2.49 -5.67 5.98
CA CYS A 32 -2.27 -6.04 7.37
C CYS A 32 -2.57 -7.54 7.52
N ALA A 33 -1.54 -8.35 7.73
CA ALA A 33 -1.68 -9.79 7.92
C ALA A 33 -0.71 -10.28 8.99
N SER A 34 -1.18 -11.12 9.92
CA SER A 34 -0.34 -11.69 10.99
C SER A 34 0.49 -10.66 11.76
N HIS A 35 -0.13 -9.52 12.12
CA HIS A 35 0.52 -8.37 12.79
C HIS A 35 1.64 -7.68 12.01
N HIS A 36 1.72 -7.93 10.70
CA HIS A 36 2.68 -7.31 9.80
C HIS A 36 1.99 -6.40 8.79
N TYR A 37 2.66 -5.30 8.45
CA TYR A 37 2.20 -4.32 7.48
C TYR A 37 3.15 -4.29 6.29
N SER A 38 2.60 -4.47 5.09
CA SER A 38 3.30 -4.23 3.82
C SER A 38 2.47 -3.32 2.94
N THR A 39 3.13 -2.65 2.00
CA THR A 39 2.47 -1.69 1.11
C THR A 39 2.63 -2.11 -0.34
N TYR A 40 1.57 -1.89 -1.12
CA TYR A 40 1.54 -2.04 -2.56
C TYR A 40 1.17 -0.72 -3.20
N ARG A 41 1.87 -0.33 -4.26
CA ARG A 41 1.58 0.87 -5.06
C ARG A 41 1.34 0.46 -6.51
N ASP A 42 0.35 1.06 -7.17
CA ASP A 42 0.30 1.00 -8.64
C ASP A 42 1.51 1.76 -9.22
N ALA A 43 2.39 1.07 -9.94
CA ALA A 43 3.26 1.75 -10.87
C ALA A 43 2.50 1.92 -12.18
N SER A 44 2.84 2.96 -12.95
CA SER A 44 2.50 3.02 -14.37
C SER A 44 2.83 1.65 -14.98
N SER A 45 1.82 1.00 -15.56
CA SER A 45 1.84 -0.38 -16.08
C SER A 45 3.22 -0.85 -16.57
N PRO A 46 3.70 -2.05 -16.20
CA PRO A 46 2.90 -3.22 -15.83
C PRO A 46 2.95 -3.71 -14.37
N ALA A 47 3.63 -3.02 -13.46
CA ALA A 47 3.95 -3.57 -12.14
C ALA A 47 3.12 -3.01 -10.97
N LEU A 48 2.82 -3.85 -9.99
CA LEU A 48 2.57 -3.42 -8.61
C LEU A 48 3.90 -3.43 -7.86
N ILE A 49 4.21 -2.33 -7.19
CA ILE A 49 5.42 -2.23 -6.38
C ILE A 49 5.08 -2.57 -4.95
N GLN A 50 5.72 -3.59 -4.40
CA GLN A 50 5.67 -3.90 -2.98
C GLN A 50 6.85 -3.27 -2.26
N ARG A 51 6.60 -2.69 -1.09
CA ARG A 51 7.64 -2.47 -0.08
C ARG A 51 7.26 -3.14 1.22
N ASP A 52 8.21 -3.89 1.76
CA ASP A 52 8.09 -4.65 3.00
C ASP A 52 9.38 -4.51 3.82
N SER A 53 9.28 -3.93 5.02
CA SER A 53 10.42 -3.72 5.91
C SER A 53 11.00 -5.01 6.51
N MET A 54 10.36 -6.16 6.31
CA MET A 54 10.85 -7.48 6.66
C MET A 54 11.32 -8.29 5.45
N ASP A 55 11.29 -7.71 4.25
CA ASP A 55 11.76 -8.36 3.01
C ASP A 55 11.03 -9.68 2.69
N ASN A 56 9.73 -9.75 3.03
CA ASN A 56 8.91 -10.89 2.65
C ASN A 56 8.56 -10.82 1.16
N GLU A 57 8.46 -12.00 0.53
CA GLU A 57 7.96 -12.14 -0.82
C GLU A 57 6.52 -11.58 -0.98
N PRO A 58 6.16 -11.12 -2.19
CA PRO A 58 4.78 -10.73 -2.49
C PRO A 58 3.78 -11.84 -2.23
N ASP A 59 2.60 -11.46 -1.76
CA ASP A 59 1.48 -12.38 -1.61
C ASP A 59 1.02 -12.84 -3.00
N GLU A 60 0.93 -14.16 -3.20
CA GLU A 60 0.51 -14.79 -4.45
C GLU A 60 -0.85 -14.29 -4.96
N ASN A 61 -1.73 -13.84 -4.07
CA ASN A 61 -3.08 -13.41 -4.41
C ASN A 61 -3.20 -11.91 -4.68
N ILE A 62 -2.19 -11.09 -4.33
CA ILE A 62 -2.32 -9.63 -4.38
C ILE A 62 -2.54 -9.12 -5.80
N LEU A 63 -1.84 -9.72 -6.76
CA LEU A 63 -1.98 -9.36 -8.18
C LEU A 63 -3.42 -9.61 -8.65
N ALA A 64 -3.96 -10.78 -8.37
CA ALA A 64 -5.32 -11.14 -8.75
C ALA A 64 -6.36 -10.22 -8.09
N ILE A 65 -6.14 -9.83 -6.83
CA ILE A 65 -7.01 -8.88 -6.11
C ILE A 65 -7.00 -7.51 -6.79
N PHE A 66 -5.82 -6.95 -7.09
CA PHE A 66 -5.71 -5.66 -7.77
C PHE A 66 -6.29 -5.69 -9.18
N GLN A 67 -5.99 -6.73 -9.96
CA GLN A 67 -6.59 -6.94 -11.28
C GLN A 67 -8.11 -6.97 -11.21
N TRP A 68 -8.67 -7.63 -10.19
CA TRP A 68 -10.11 -7.66 -9.95
C TRP A 68 -10.70 -6.29 -9.59
N ILE A 69 -10.05 -5.54 -8.69
CA ILE A 69 -10.47 -4.20 -8.26
C ILE A 69 -10.46 -3.23 -9.45
N LEU A 70 -9.41 -3.27 -10.28
CA LEU A 70 -9.19 -2.35 -11.38
C LEU A 70 -9.92 -2.74 -12.67
N ALA A 71 -10.33 -4.00 -12.83
CA ALA A 71 -11.01 -4.48 -14.03
C ALA A 71 -12.22 -3.60 -14.41
N GLY A 72 -12.23 -3.04 -15.61
CA GLY A 72 -13.32 -2.20 -16.09
C GLY A 72 -13.43 -0.83 -15.41
N THR A 73 -12.38 -0.35 -14.74
CA THR A 73 -12.28 1.04 -14.27
C THR A 73 -11.70 1.99 -15.33
N GLY A 74 -11.17 1.45 -16.43
CA GLY A 74 -10.45 2.22 -17.46
C GLY A 74 -8.99 2.52 -17.11
N ARG A 75 -8.53 2.10 -15.93
CA ARG A 75 -7.13 2.17 -15.52
C ARG A 75 -6.33 1.00 -16.08
N ASP A 76 -5.02 1.20 -16.15
CA ASP A 76 -4.08 0.13 -16.43
C ASP A 76 -4.17 -0.98 -15.38
N ILE A 77 -4.09 -2.21 -15.87
CA ILE A 77 -4.20 -3.41 -15.05
C ILE A 77 -2.78 -3.99 -14.89
N PRO A 78 -2.27 -4.10 -13.65
CA PRO A 78 -0.94 -4.66 -13.42
C PRO A 78 -0.90 -6.14 -13.81
N ARG A 79 0.28 -6.58 -14.25
CA ARG A 79 0.55 -7.95 -14.71
C ARG A 79 1.57 -8.69 -13.86
N GLU A 80 2.32 -7.95 -13.06
CA GLU A 80 3.35 -8.49 -12.17
C GLU A 80 3.40 -7.71 -10.85
N VAL A 81 4.05 -8.31 -9.87
CA VAL A 81 4.37 -7.67 -8.58
C VAL A 81 5.88 -7.69 -8.44
N CYS A 82 6.47 -6.53 -8.21
CA CYS A 82 7.89 -6.38 -7.98
C CYS A 82 8.11 -5.93 -6.55
N ALA A 83 8.92 -6.67 -5.80
CA ALA A 83 9.45 -6.18 -4.54
C ALA A 83 10.50 -5.10 -4.83
N GLU A 84 10.39 -3.96 -4.17
CA GLU A 84 11.39 -2.92 -4.18
C GLU A 84 12.13 -2.90 -2.85
N GLU A 85 13.45 -2.76 -2.92
CA GLU A 85 14.30 -2.69 -1.74
C GLU A 85 13.89 -1.51 -0.84
N THR A 86 13.82 -1.78 0.45
CA THR A 86 13.55 -0.77 1.46
C THR A 86 14.40 -1.00 2.70
N ALA A 87 14.49 0.00 3.57
CA ALA A 87 15.17 -0.18 4.84
C ALA A 87 14.54 -1.37 5.59
N ARG A 88 15.37 -2.22 6.19
CA ARG A 88 14.89 -3.35 6.96
C ARG A 88 14.67 -2.95 8.41
N GLN A 89 13.59 -3.43 9.00
CA GLN A 89 13.36 -3.31 10.44
C GLN A 89 14.15 -4.38 11.19
N SER A 90 14.54 -4.08 12.43
CA SER A 90 15.06 -5.11 13.33
C SER A 90 13.94 -6.07 13.77
N ALA A 91 14.32 -7.33 14.01
CA ALA A 91 13.38 -8.36 14.44
C ALA A 91 12.69 -7.94 15.75
N GLY A 92 11.35 -7.94 15.75
CA GLY A 92 10.55 -7.56 16.92
C GLY A 92 10.42 -6.06 17.19
N SER A 93 10.94 -5.17 16.33
CA SER A 93 10.82 -3.73 16.54
C SER A 93 9.38 -3.19 16.45
N GLY A 94 8.50 -3.94 15.77
CA GLY A 94 7.11 -3.53 15.52
C GLY A 94 6.99 -2.28 14.63
N SER A 95 8.03 -1.96 13.87
CA SER A 95 8.08 -0.73 13.05
C SER A 95 7.43 -0.85 11.67
N CYS A 96 6.96 -2.03 11.26
CA CYS A 96 6.37 -2.27 9.93
C CYS A 96 5.24 -1.29 9.57
N GLY A 97 4.35 -0.97 10.51
CA GLY A 97 3.27 0.00 10.26
C GLY A 97 3.79 1.42 9.99
N ILE A 98 4.85 1.84 10.69
CA ILE A 98 5.48 3.16 10.50
C ILE A 98 6.29 3.19 9.21
N ALA A 99 7.01 2.11 8.90
CA ALA A 99 7.74 1.97 7.63
C ALA A 99 6.78 2.03 6.43
N ALA A 100 5.66 1.31 6.52
CA ALA A 100 4.62 1.30 5.49
C ALA A 100 3.96 2.68 5.31
N LEU A 101 3.63 3.38 6.40
CA LEU A 101 3.11 4.74 6.34
C LEU A 101 4.12 5.70 5.68
N ASN A 102 5.38 5.66 6.11
CA ASN A 102 6.41 6.53 5.57
C ASN A 102 6.62 6.30 4.06
N PHE A 103 6.54 5.06 3.58
CA PHE A 103 6.60 4.81 2.15
C PHE A 103 5.52 5.58 1.39
N ILE A 104 4.27 5.53 1.85
CA ILE A 104 3.17 6.28 1.23
C ILE A 104 3.44 7.79 1.27
N GLU A 105 3.84 8.31 2.43
CA GLU A 105 4.11 9.75 2.59
C GLU A 105 5.24 10.23 1.68
N SER A 106 6.37 9.49 1.65
CA SER A 106 7.55 9.84 0.83
C SER A 106 7.32 9.74 -0.68
N GLU A 107 6.29 9.00 -1.11
CA GLU A 107 5.87 8.93 -2.51
C GLU A 107 4.92 10.08 -2.89
N ILE A 108 4.31 10.74 -1.92
CA ILE A 108 3.42 11.89 -2.12
C ILE A 108 4.21 13.19 -2.00
N ASP A 109 5.15 13.25 -1.06
CA ASP A 109 5.95 14.42 -0.74
C ASP A 109 7.44 14.03 -0.63
N GLU A 110 8.23 14.52 -1.57
CA GLU A 110 9.67 14.24 -1.65
C GLU A 110 10.47 14.87 -0.51
N GLU A 111 9.90 15.85 0.22
CA GLU A 111 10.54 16.46 1.40
C GLU A 111 10.41 15.57 2.65
N VAL A 112 9.55 14.55 2.62
CA VAL A 112 9.42 13.59 3.72
C VAL A 112 10.67 12.72 3.79
N ALA A 113 11.39 12.85 4.91
CA ALA A 113 12.54 12.00 5.20
C ALA A 113 12.16 10.51 5.09
N ARG A 114 13.00 9.74 4.39
CA ARG A 114 12.84 8.28 4.28
C ARG A 114 13.10 7.61 5.63
N TRP A 115 12.26 6.64 5.97
CA TRP A 115 12.33 5.92 7.21
C TRP A 115 13.55 4.99 7.26
N THR A 116 14.12 4.89 8.46
CA THR A 116 15.09 3.87 8.85
C THR A 116 14.68 3.31 10.21
N ASP A 117 15.10 2.09 10.50
CA ASP A 117 14.71 1.44 11.75
C ASP A 117 15.16 2.21 12.99
N SER A 118 16.37 2.79 12.97
CA SER A 118 16.91 3.61 14.06
C SER A 118 16.10 4.89 14.31
N ALA A 119 15.49 5.46 13.27
CA ALA A 119 14.67 6.67 13.36
C ALA A 119 13.18 6.39 13.67
N SER A 120 12.75 5.12 13.77
CA SER A 120 11.33 4.74 13.94
C SER A 120 10.59 5.49 15.05
N HIS A 121 11.29 5.78 16.16
CA HIS A 121 10.71 6.50 17.29
C HIS A 121 10.31 7.94 16.94
N LEU A 122 11.05 8.63 16.06
CA LEU A 122 10.73 9.98 15.60
C LEU A 122 9.48 9.97 14.71
N PHE A 123 9.42 9.05 13.75
CA PHE A 123 8.26 8.88 12.88
C PHE A 123 7.00 8.51 13.67
N ARG A 124 7.11 7.62 14.66
CA ARG A 124 6.00 7.27 15.55
C ARG A 124 5.48 8.48 16.33
N ARG A 125 6.37 9.31 16.88
CA ARG A 125 5.99 10.54 17.60
C ARG A 125 5.29 11.53 16.68
N ARG A 126 5.77 11.69 15.44
CA ARG A 126 5.11 12.52 14.42
C ARG A 126 3.71 11.99 14.11
N ALA A 127 3.59 10.72 13.77
CA ALA A 127 2.30 10.10 13.43
C ALA A 127 1.28 10.20 14.59
N LEU A 128 1.72 10.00 15.84
CA LEU A 128 0.87 10.17 17.02
C LEU A 128 0.43 11.62 17.21
N ARG A 129 1.33 12.59 17.03
CA ARG A 129 0.97 14.01 17.10
C ARG A 129 -0.04 14.36 16.01
N ASP A 130 0.19 13.92 14.79
CA ASP A 130 -0.69 14.22 13.65
C ASP A 130 -2.08 13.58 13.86
N LEU A 131 -2.14 12.37 14.45
CA LEU A 131 -3.39 11.73 14.87
C LEU A 131 -4.14 12.54 15.94
N VAL A 132 -3.43 13.08 16.93
CA VAL A 132 -4.03 13.91 18.00
C VAL A 132 -4.49 15.27 17.48
N VAL A 133 -3.81 15.85 16.49
CA VAL A 133 -4.20 17.14 15.90
C VAL A 133 -5.42 16.99 14.98
N PHE A 134 -5.59 15.84 14.34
CA PHE A 134 -6.68 15.58 13.40
C PHE A 134 -8.00 15.18 14.09
N HIS A 135 -7.97 14.85 15.40
CA HIS A 135 -9.12 14.45 16.20
C HIS A 135 -9.48 15.49 17.26
#